data_AF-A0A7W5FQF0-F1
#
_entry.id   AF-A0A7W5FQF0-F1
#
_cell.length_a   1.000
_cell.length_b   1.000
_cell.length_c   1.000
_cell.angle_alpha   90.00
_cell.angle_beta   90.00
_cell.angle_gamma   90.00
#
_symmetry.space_group_name_H-M   'P 1'
#
loop_
_entity.id
_entity.type
_entity.pdbx_description
1 polymer ?
#
loop_
_entity_poly.entity_id
_entity_poly.type
_entity_poly.pdbx_seq_one_letter_code
_entity_poly.pdbx_strand_id
1 'polypeptide(L)'
;MDYEAVKRASGIYFNLLQKRVVEKSDELYSLYFQAEVREAVKLLASESGTQVIETSARIHLVTRASGSVFATHFTHLKSRHKEVENKKYFYCISIILMVYLAEIDRNQAAKIRSFREGHTFFAIERLVSVLVDRWTDILKADGAAVERRSGIAIREMVELWRNADPDPSASSRPNRRTRLGLIRSGFKLLEEEGLVHILDRDELPKVFPRQELVDRLEYLYGDSDRYAEVKALMEHDKAEGREGEEQCHGSTVSASQA
;
A
#
# COMPACT_ATOMS: atom_id res chain seq x y z
N MET A 1 -17.90 28.62 -19.17
CA MET A 1 -16.97 27.51 -19.43
C MET A 1 -16.94 27.31 -20.94
N ASP A 2 -15.77 27.34 -21.56
CA ASP A 2 -15.59 27.22 -23.01
C ASP A 2 -15.91 25.78 -23.49
N TYR A 3 -16.69 25.63 -24.55
CA TYR A 3 -17.08 24.34 -25.12
C TYR A 3 -15.88 23.50 -25.55
N GLU A 4 -14.87 24.15 -26.13
CA GLU A 4 -13.65 23.47 -26.59
C GLU A 4 -12.83 22.95 -25.39
N ALA A 5 -12.77 23.72 -24.29
CA ALA A 5 -12.14 23.28 -23.04
C ALA A 5 -12.85 22.04 -22.45
N VAL A 6 -14.19 22.01 -22.44
CA VAL A 6 -14.96 20.85 -21.95
C VAL A 6 -14.71 19.61 -22.80
N LYS A 7 -14.66 19.76 -24.13
CA LYS A 7 -14.37 18.66 -25.05
C LYS A 7 -12.98 18.06 -24.81
N ARG A 8 -11.96 18.92 -24.68
CA ARG A 8 -10.59 18.50 -24.36
C ARG A 8 -10.48 17.83 -23.00
N ALA A 9 -11.10 18.44 -21.99
CA ALA A 9 -11.15 17.88 -20.64
C ALA A 9 -11.81 16.50 -20.62
N SER A 10 -12.92 16.32 -21.33
CA SER A 10 -13.59 15.03 -21.47
C SER A 10 -12.66 13.99 -22.11
N GLY A 11 -11.97 14.35 -23.18
CA GLY A 11 -10.99 13.48 -23.84
C GLY A 11 -9.87 13.02 -22.89
N ILE A 12 -9.27 13.96 -22.14
CA ILE A 12 -8.25 13.66 -21.14
C ILE A 12 -8.82 12.75 -20.04
N TYR A 13 -9.99 13.07 -19.51
CA TYR A 13 -10.63 12.33 -18.44
C TYR A 13 -10.96 10.87 -18.84
N PHE A 14 -11.51 10.64 -20.04
CA PHE A 14 -11.77 9.29 -20.52
C PHE A 14 -10.48 8.51 -20.85
N ASN A 15 -9.44 9.20 -21.33
CA ASN A 15 -8.12 8.57 -21.49
C ASN A 15 -7.57 8.14 -20.12
N LEU A 16 -7.67 9.01 -19.11
CA LEU A 16 -7.32 8.70 -17.74
C LEU A 16 -8.17 7.57 -17.14
N LEU A 17 -9.45 7.43 -17.48
CA LEU A 17 -10.26 6.28 -17.05
C LEU A 17 -9.74 4.96 -17.64
N GLN A 18 -9.24 4.98 -18.88
CA GLN A 18 -8.72 3.79 -19.56
C GLN A 18 -7.30 3.43 -19.11
N LYS A 19 -6.40 4.42 -19.10
CA LYS A 19 -4.96 4.23 -18.86
C LYS A 19 -4.53 4.49 -17.42
N ARG A 20 -5.37 5.15 -16.62
CA ARG A 20 -5.14 5.60 -15.23
C ARG A 20 -4.03 6.64 -15.03
N VAL A 21 -3.17 6.79 -16.02
CA VAL A 21 -2.00 7.67 -16.00
C VAL A 21 -1.82 8.28 -17.38
N VAL A 22 -1.54 9.58 -17.40
CA VAL A 22 -1.01 10.31 -18.56
C VAL A 22 0.39 10.77 -18.18
N GLU A 23 1.39 10.37 -18.97
CA GLU A 23 2.79 10.74 -18.76
C GLU A 23 3.12 12.08 -19.43
N LYS A 24 4.17 12.76 -18.95
CA LYS A 24 4.66 14.02 -19.53
C LYS A 24 5.03 13.97 -21.01
N SER A 25 5.37 12.79 -21.51
CA SER A 25 5.64 12.52 -22.93
C SER A 25 4.38 12.52 -23.81
N ASP A 26 3.19 12.36 -23.22
CA ASP A 26 1.92 12.35 -23.93
C ASP A 26 1.44 13.78 -24.19
N GLU A 27 0.93 14.06 -25.39
CA GLU A 27 0.40 15.37 -25.78
C GLU A 27 -0.70 15.85 -24.82
N LEU A 28 -1.50 14.91 -24.27
CA LEU A 28 -2.56 15.18 -23.31
C LEU A 28 -2.05 15.80 -22.01
N TYR A 29 -0.79 15.56 -21.63
CA TYR A 29 -0.20 16.14 -20.42
C TYR A 29 -0.12 17.66 -20.54
N SER A 30 0.41 18.17 -21.66
CA SER A 30 0.51 19.62 -21.88
C SER A 30 -0.87 20.28 -21.95
N LEU A 31 -1.83 19.60 -22.57
CA LEU A 31 -3.21 20.06 -22.72
C LEU A 31 -3.94 20.18 -21.37
N TYR A 32 -3.69 19.24 -20.46
CA TYR A 32 -4.28 19.25 -19.12
C TYR A 32 -3.93 20.50 -18.33
N PHE A 33 -2.71 21.05 -18.47
CA PHE A 33 -2.27 22.21 -17.68
C PHE A 33 -2.81 23.56 -18.19
N GLN A 34 -3.62 23.59 -19.25
CA GLN A 34 -4.43 24.76 -19.58
C GLN A 34 -5.48 24.96 -18.48
N ALA A 35 -5.60 26.17 -17.93
CA ALA A 35 -6.36 26.41 -16.70
C ALA A 35 -7.81 25.90 -16.78
N GLU A 36 -8.52 26.25 -17.86
CA GLU A 36 -9.92 25.89 -18.08
C GLU A 36 -10.10 24.38 -18.30
N VAL A 37 -9.14 23.74 -18.96
CA VAL A 37 -9.14 22.28 -19.17
C VAL A 37 -8.89 21.57 -17.84
N ARG A 38 -7.90 22.02 -17.07
CA ARG A 38 -7.54 21.47 -15.76
C ARG A 38 -8.73 21.48 -14.81
N GLU A 39 -9.41 22.63 -14.71
CA GLU A 39 -10.58 22.81 -13.87
C GLU A 39 -11.74 21.90 -14.31
N ALA A 40 -12.00 21.82 -15.61
CA ALA A 40 -13.04 20.94 -16.15
C ALA A 40 -12.72 19.45 -15.90
N VAL A 41 -11.47 19.01 -16.05
CA VAL A 41 -11.07 17.62 -15.72
C VAL A 41 -11.26 17.34 -14.22
N LYS A 42 -10.88 18.27 -13.35
CA LYS A 42 -11.07 18.14 -11.89
C LYS A 42 -12.55 18.09 -11.52
N LEU A 43 -13.40 18.86 -12.18
CA LEU A 43 -14.85 18.82 -11.99
C LEU A 43 -15.41 17.45 -12.38
N LEU A 44 -15.10 16.94 -13.57
CA LEU A 44 -15.49 15.60 -14.01
C LEU A 44 -15.02 14.51 -13.04
N ALA A 45 -13.79 14.64 -12.54
CA ALA A 45 -13.26 13.72 -11.55
C ALA A 45 -14.05 13.78 -10.24
N SER A 46 -14.37 14.98 -9.74
CA SER A 46 -15.15 15.14 -8.51
C SER A 46 -16.55 14.54 -8.63
N GLU A 47 -17.28 14.83 -9.72
CA GLU A 47 -18.65 14.35 -9.94
C GLU A 47 -18.75 12.82 -10.08
N SER A 48 -17.68 12.19 -10.56
CA SER A 48 -17.58 10.73 -10.66
C SER A 48 -17.05 10.04 -9.39
N GLY A 49 -16.76 10.80 -8.35
CA GLY A 49 -16.08 10.32 -7.14
C GLY A 49 -14.67 9.78 -7.40
N THR A 50 -13.99 10.32 -8.41
CA THR A 50 -12.56 10.12 -8.62
C THR A 50 -11.78 11.36 -8.18
N GLN A 51 -10.45 11.29 -8.23
CA GLN A 51 -9.58 12.42 -7.95
C GLN A 51 -8.37 12.36 -8.87
N VAL A 52 -7.92 13.56 -9.26
CA VAL A 52 -6.73 13.73 -10.09
C VAL A 52 -5.55 14.01 -9.18
N ILE A 53 -4.51 13.21 -9.31
CA ILE A 53 -3.21 13.47 -8.66
C ILE A 53 -2.27 13.98 -9.74
N GLU A 54 -1.63 15.11 -9.47
CA GLU A 54 -0.71 15.76 -10.38
C GLU A 54 0.69 15.67 -9.81
N THR A 55 1.60 15.01 -10.54
CA THR A 55 3.03 14.98 -10.22
C THR A 55 3.82 15.72 -11.28
N SER A 56 5.13 15.89 -11.04
CA SER A 56 6.04 16.58 -11.97
C SER A 56 6.18 15.89 -13.34
N ALA A 57 5.80 14.62 -13.44
CA ALA A 57 5.94 13.82 -14.66
C ALA A 57 4.67 13.06 -15.07
N ARG A 58 3.61 13.03 -14.25
CA ARG A 58 2.40 12.26 -14.51
C ARG A 58 1.13 12.97 -14.01
N ILE A 59 0.02 12.66 -14.65
CA ILE A 59 -1.33 12.94 -14.16
C ILE A 59 -1.98 11.58 -13.91
N HIS A 60 -2.45 11.34 -12.69
CA HIS A 60 -3.12 10.09 -12.34
C HIS A 60 -4.59 10.35 -12.11
N LEU A 61 -5.41 9.34 -12.42
CA LEU A 61 -6.79 9.28 -11.97
C LEU A 61 -6.93 8.10 -11.01
N VAL A 62 -7.41 8.40 -9.80
CA VAL A 62 -7.66 7.38 -8.78
C VAL A 62 -9.07 7.54 -8.23
N THR A 63 -9.68 6.44 -7.81
CA THR A 63 -11.00 6.45 -7.17
C THR A 63 -10.89 6.98 -5.74
N ARG A 64 -11.89 7.75 -5.30
CA ARG A 64 -12.03 8.06 -3.86
C ARG A 64 -12.51 6.82 -3.10
N ALA A 65 -12.27 6.79 -1.80
CA ALA A 65 -12.68 5.68 -0.93
C ALA A 65 -14.21 5.49 -0.87
N SER A 66 -14.97 6.55 -1.08
CA SER A 66 -16.43 6.55 -1.08
C SER A 66 -16.98 7.40 -2.23
N GLY A 67 -18.21 7.09 -2.66
CA GLY A 67 -18.94 7.87 -3.67
C GLY A 67 -18.43 7.73 -5.10
N SER A 68 -17.41 6.90 -5.36
CA SER A 68 -16.95 6.63 -6.73
C SER A 68 -17.86 5.64 -7.44
N VAL A 69 -18.34 6.02 -8.63
CA VAL A 69 -19.11 5.11 -9.51
C VAL A 69 -18.22 4.02 -10.14
N PHE A 70 -16.90 4.20 -10.06
CA PHE A 70 -15.88 3.27 -10.57
C PHE A 70 -15.26 2.42 -9.45
N ALA A 71 -15.66 2.59 -8.20
CA ALA A 71 -15.15 1.77 -7.10
C ALA A 71 -15.55 0.30 -7.30
N THR A 72 -14.58 -0.59 -7.17
CA THR A 72 -14.84 -2.03 -7.18
C THR A 72 -15.41 -2.45 -5.83
N HIS A 73 -16.70 -2.76 -5.78
CA HIS A 73 -17.30 -3.35 -4.59
C HIS A 73 -16.80 -4.80 -4.38
N PHE A 74 -16.85 -5.27 -3.12
CA PHE A 74 -16.36 -6.59 -2.73
C PHE A 74 -16.89 -7.75 -3.59
N THR A 75 -18.17 -7.71 -3.97
CA THR A 75 -18.76 -8.74 -4.85
C THR A 75 -18.08 -8.81 -6.22
N HIS A 76 -17.73 -7.66 -6.80
CA HIS A 76 -17.03 -7.59 -8.08
C HIS A 76 -15.56 -7.97 -7.93
N LEU A 77 -14.92 -7.56 -6.83
CA LEU A 77 -13.56 -8.00 -6.51
C LEU A 77 -13.49 -9.53 -6.42
N LYS A 78 -14.41 -10.15 -5.68
CA LYS A 78 -14.49 -11.60 -5.51
C LYS A 78 -14.76 -12.34 -6.81
N SER A 79 -15.54 -11.78 -7.74
CA SER A 79 -15.82 -12.43 -9.02
C SER A 79 -14.59 -12.46 -9.94
N ARG A 80 -13.75 -11.43 -9.87
CA ARG A 80 -12.49 -11.33 -10.63
C ARG A 80 -11.32 -12.06 -9.96
N HIS A 81 -11.26 -12.02 -8.64
CA HIS A 81 -10.19 -12.60 -7.83
C HIS A 81 -10.78 -13.68 -6.92
N LYS A 82 -10.86 -14.91 -7.43
CA LYS A 82 -11.43 -16.05 -6.72
C LYS A 82 -10.66 -16.39 -5.43
N GLU A 83 -9.44 -15.91 -5.31
CA GLU A 83 -8.59 -15.95 -4.12
C GLU A 83 -9.19 -15.17 -2.93
N VAL A 84 -9.99 -14.13 -3.18
CA VAL A 84 -10.64 -13.32 -2.15
C VAL A 84 -11.98 -13.96 -1.79
N GLU A 85 -11.94 -15.09 -1.07
CA GLU A 85 -13.11 -15.93 -0.83
C GLU A 85 -14.20 -15.23 0.01
N ASN A 86 -13.79 -14.48 1.02
CA ASN A 86 -14.67 -13.79 1.96
C ASN A 86 -13.97 -12.54 2.54
N LYS A 87 -14.69 -11.82 3.43
CA LYS A 87 -14.18 -10.59 4.03
C LYS A 87 -12.89 -10.79 4.83
N LYS A 88 -12.70 -11.93 5.52
CA LYS A 88 -11.47 -12.23 6.27
C LYS A 88 -10.24 -12.25 5.36
N TYR A 89 -10.35 -12.89 4.20
CA TYR A 89 -9.27 -12.89 3.19
C TYR A 89 -8.98 -11.50 2.64
N PHE A 90 -10.02 -10.70 2.38
CA PHE A 90 -9.86 -9.32 1.94
C PHE A 90 -9.15 -8.46 2.99
N TYR A 91 -9.52 -8.58 4.27
CA TYR A 91 -8.85 -7.86 5.35
C TYR A 91 -7.39 -8.27 5.46
N CYS A 92 -7.09 -9.57 5.42
CA CYS A 92 -5.71 -10.05 5.46
C CYS A 92 -4.87 -9.53 4.29
N ILE A 93 -5.38 -9.62 3.06
CA ILE A 93 -4.72 -9.05 1.87
C ILE A 93 -4.49 -7.55 2.03
N SER A 94 -5.48 -6.81 2.54
CA SER A 94 -5.34 -5.37 2.77
C SER A 94 -4.21 -5.06 3.76
N ILE A 95 -4.09 -5.84 4.84
CA ILE A 95 -2.98 -5.68 5.80
C ILE A 95 -1.63 -6.03 5.15
N ILE A 96 -1.54 -7.12 4.39
CA ILE A 96 -0.32 -7.51 3.67
C ILE A 96 0.15 -6.36 2.78
N LEU A 97 -0.77 -5.77 2.01
CA LEU A 97 -0.46 -4.63 1.16
C LEU A 97 -0.01 -3.43 1.98
N MET A 98 -0.70 -3.09 3.08
CA MET A 98 -0.28 -1.97 3.93
C MET A 98 1.10 -2.17 4.55
N VAL A 99 1.45 -3.39 4.99
CA VAL A 99 2.80 -3.71 5.48
C VAL A 99 3.85 -3.43 4.41
N TYR A 100 3.59 -3.88 3.18
CA TYR A 100 4.49 -3.61 2.05
C TYR A 100 4.62 -2.12 1.75
N LEU A 101 3.51 -1.38 1.71
CA LEU A 101 3.52 0.06 1.47
C LEU A 101 4.29 0.81 2.56
N ALA A 102 4.10 0.44 3.83
CA ALA A 102 4.82 1.02 4.96
C ALA A 102 6.34 0.76 4.88
N GLU A 103 6.76 -0.42 4.40
CA GLU A 103 8.17 -0.72 4.20
C GLU A 103 8.81 0.13 3.08
N ILE A 104 8.09 0.35 1.97
CA ILE A 104 8.59 1.22 0.89
C ILE A 104 8.63 2.69 1.34
N ASP A 105 7.61 3.14 2.06
CA ASP A 105 7.43 4.52 2.50
C ASP A 105 8.32 4.90 3.71
N ARG A 106 9.13 3.97 4.22
CA ARG A 106 9.93 4.18 5.42
C ARG A 106 10.93 5.34 5.30
N ASN A 107 11.69 5.39 4.21
CA ASN A 107 12.60 6.49 3.87
C ASN A 107 13.09 6.38 2.41
N GLN A 108 13.80 7.40 1.93
CA GLN A 108 14.33 7.42 0.56
C GLN A 108 15.26 6.24 0.24
N ALA A 109 16.09 5.82 1.20
CA ALA A 109 16.98 4.67 0.99
C ALA A 109 16.18 3.35 0.83
N ALA A 110 15.11 3.16 1.60
CA ALA A 110 14.21 2.02 1.48
C ALA A 110 13.47 2.03 0.13
N LYS A 111 13.01 3.20 -0.30
CA LYS A 111 12.37 3.40 -1.60
C LYS A 111 13.33 3.02 -2.74
N ILE A 112 14.56 3.54 -2.75
CA ILE A 112 15.60 3.20 -3.74
C ILE A 112 15.92 1.70 -3.75
N ARG A 113 16.12 1.08 -2.58
CA ARG A 113 16.37 -0.37 -2.49
C ARG A 113 15.21 -1.18 -3.06
N SER A 114 13.97 -0.78 -2.77
CA SER A 114 12.77 -1.46 -3.26
C SER A 114 12.71 -1.48 -4.79
N PHE A 115 13.07 -0.37 -5.46
CA PHE A 115 13.16 -0.34 -6.93
C PHE A 115 14.28 -1.20 -7.50
N ARG A 116 15.45 -1.23 -6.83
CA ARG A 116 16.64 -1.93 -7.33
C ARG A 116 16.56 -3.44 -7.13
N GLU A 117 16.14 -3.87 -5.95
CA GLU A 117 16.27 -5.25 -5.49
C GLU A 117 14.94 -6.00 -5.44
N GLY A 118 13.84 -5.25 -5.35
CA GLY A 118 12.51 -5.78 -5.08
C GLY A 118 12.40 -6.39 -3.67
N HIS A 119 11.21 -6.86 -3.35
CA HIS A 119 10.93 -7.58 -2.10
C HIS A 119 10.55 -9.01 -2.42
N THR A 120 11.24 -9.98 -1.80
CA THR A 120 10.82 -11.38 -1.92
C THR A 120 9.52 -11.60 -1.15
N PHE A 121 8.67 -12.52 -1.60
CA PHE A 121 7.46 -12.86 -0.85
C PHE A 121 7.80 -13.40 0.55
N PHE A 122 8.95 -14.06 0.72
CA PHE A 122 9.45 -14.48 2.04
C PHE A 122 9.88 -13.32 2.94
N ALA A 123 10.37 -12.20 2.39
CA ALA A 123 10.66 -11.01 3.19
C ALA A 123 9.35 -10.36 3.67
N ILE A 124 8.36 -10.26 2.79
CA ILE A 124 7.03 -9.74 3.13
C ILE A 124 6.33 -10.65 4.15
N GLU A 125 6.39 -11.97 3.98
CA GLU A 125 5.86 -12.94 4.94
C GLU A 125 6.43 -12.71 6.34
N ARG A 126 7.75 -12.54 6.46
CA ARG A 126 8.40 -12.24 7.74
C ARG A 126 7.89 -10.95 8.37
N LEU A 127 7.78 -9.87 7.58
CA LEU A 127 7.24 -8.59 8.07
C LEU A 127 5.80 -8.72 8.58
N VAL A 128 4.96 -9.45 7.86
CA VAL A 128 3.56 -9.69 8.25
C VAL A 128 3.49 -10.59 9.49
N SER A 129 4.33 -11.62 9.59
CA SER A 129 4.41 -12.50 10.76
C SER A 129 4.83 -11.75 12.03
N VAL A 130 5.82 -10.85 11.93
CA VAL A 130 6.21 -9.97 13.04
C VAL A 130 5.03 -9.09 13.49
N LEU A 131 4.29 -8.51 12.54
CA LEU A 131 3.08 -7.73 12.86
C LEU A 131 2.02 -8.59 13.58
N VAL A 132 1.79 -9.81 13.10
CA VAL A 132 0.79 -10.74 13.67
C VAL A 132 1.15 -11.17 15.08
N ASP A 133 2.42 -11.44 15.36
CA ASP A 133 2.88 -11.76 16.71
C ASP A 133 2.62 -10.60 17.65
N ARG A 134 2.98 -9.37 17.24
CA ARG A 134 2.69 -8.17 18.03
C ARG A 134 1.20 -7.92 18.25
N TRP A 135 0.39 -8.08 17.21
CA TRP A 135 -1.07 -7.97 17.31
C TRP A 135 -1.66 -9.04 18.23
N THR A 136 -1.05 -10.22 18.29
CA THR A 136 -1.45 -11.27 19.24
C THR A 136 -1.25 -10.79 20.68
N ASP A 137 -0.15 -10.12 20.98
CA ASP A 137 0.11 -9.59 22.32
C ASP A 137 -0.79 -8.40 22.67
N ILE A 138 -1.04 -7.50 21.71
CA ILE A 138 -2.02 -6.41 21.90
C ILE A 138 -3.42 -6.97 22.15
N LEU A 139 -3.83 -8.02 21.45
CA LEU A 139 -5.12 -8.68 21.69
C LEU A 139 -5.19 -9.34 23.07
N LYS A 140 -4.09 -9.89 23.60
CA LYS A 140 -4.05 -10.42 24.97
C LYS A 140 -4.20 -9.31 26.02
N ALA A 141 -3.58 -8.16 25.80
CA ALA A 141 -3.62 -7.02 26.71
C ALA A 141 -4.98 -6.28 26.67
N ASP A 142 -5.45 -5.94 25.47
CA ASP A 142 -6.58 -5.02 25.25
C ASP A 142 -7.88 -5.71 24.83
N GLY A 143 -7.83 -7.01 24.51
CA GLY A 143 -8.97 -7.78 24.04
C GLY A 143 -9.65 -7.14 22.82
N ALA A 144 -10.97 -7.00 22.86
CA ALA A 144 -11.76 -6.42 21.78
C ALA A 144 -11.74 -4.87 21.74
N ALA A 145 -11.07 -4.21 22.68
CA ALA A 145 -11.02 -2.74 22.71
C ALA A 145 -10.16 -2.17 21.57
N VAL A 146 -9.05 -2.83 21.24
CA VAL A 146 -8.14 -2.41 20.16
C VAL A 146 -8.84 -2.39 18.81
N GLU A 147 -9.68 -3.38 18.49
CA GLU A 147 -10.41 -3.45 17.23
C GLU A 147 -11.45 -2.35 17.10
N ARG A 148 -12.11 -1.99 18.21
CA ARG A 148 -13.08 -0.88 18.24
C ARG A 148 -12.42 0.48 18.04
N ARG A 149 -11.25 0.71 18.68
CA ARG A 149 -10.50 1.97 18.53
C ARG A 149 -9.86 2.08 17.15
N SER A 150 -9.21 1.02 16.70
CA SER A 150 -8.52 1.01 15.41
C SER A 150 -9.46 0.83 14.24
N GLY A 151 -10.68 0.28 14.38
CA GLY A 151 -11.53 -0.07 13.24
C GLY A 151 -10.91 -1.13 12.33
N ILE A 152 -9.96 -1.93 12.81
CA ILE A 152 -9.30 -3.02 12.09
C ILE A 152 -9.76 -4.35 12.69
N ALA A 153 -10.08 -5.32 11.82
CA ALA A 153 -10.41 -6.69 12.21
C ALA A 153 -9.13 -7.49 12.56
N ILE A 154 -8.42 -7.06 13.61
CA ILE A 154 -7.12 -7.62 14.04
C ILE A 154 -7.25 -9.12 14.33
N ARG A 155 -8.29 -9.55 15.04
CA ARG A 155 -8.51 -10.94 15.44
C ARG A 155 -8.69 -11.86 14.26
N GLU A 156 -9.52 -11.46 13.29
CA GLU A 156 -9.76 -12.26 12.08
C GLU A 156 -8.48 -12.42 11.25
N MET A 157 -7.64 -11.38 11.22
CA MET A 157 -6.38 -11.40 10.50
C MET A 157 -5.36 -12.31 11.20
N VAL A 158 -5.19 -12.16 12.52
CA VAL A 158 -4.30 -13.02 13.32
C VAL A 158 -4.73 -14.49 13.20
N GLU A 159 -6.03 -14.78 13.33
CA GLU A 159 -6.58 -16.13 13.18
C GLU A 159 -6.28 -16.70 11.79
N LEU A 160 -6.57 -15.96 10.71
CA LEU A 160 -6.35 -16.43 9.35
C LEU A 160 -4.86 -16.65 9.06
N TRP A 161 -3.99 -15.73 9.47
CA TRP A 161 -2.55 -15.81 9.20
C TRP A 161 -1.86 -16.94 9.96
N ARG A 162 -2.24 -17.17 11.23
CA ARG A 162 -1.71 -18.27 12.03
C ARG A 162 -2.15 -19.64 11.52
N ASN A 163 -3.38 -19.73 11.00
CA ASN A 163 -3.92 -20.95 10.41
C ASN A 163 -3.46 -21.19 8.96
N ALA A 164 -2.91 -20.17 8.30
CA ALA A 164 -2.34 -20.30 6.97
C ALA A 164 -1.02 -21.06 7.04
N ASP A 165 -0.84 -22.01 6.14
CA ASP A 165 0.35 -22.86 6.08
C ASP A 165 1.61 -22.01 5.83
N PRO A 166 2.62 -22.07 6.74
CA PRO A 166 3.86 -21.34 6.59
C PRO A 166 4.81 -21.94 5.56
N ASP A 167 4.67 -23.22 5.19
CA ASP A 167 5.64 -23.94 4.35
C ASP A 167 4.98 -24.57 3.11
N PRO A 168 5.02 -23.91 1.94
CA PRO A 168 4.78 -24.60 0.69
C PRO A 168 6.06 -25.39 0.36
N SER A 169 6.20 -26.60 0.90
CA SER A 169 7.32 -27.49 0.58
C SER A 169 7.61 -27.48 -0.93
N ALA A 170 8.89 -27.42 -1.29
CA ALA A 170 9.55 -27.02 -2.55
C ALA A 170 9.07 -27.62 -3.90
N SER A 171 7.88 -28.20 -4.01
CA SER A 171 7.38 -28.85 -5.23
C SER A 171 5.93 -28.51 -5.59
N SER A 172 5.23 -27.68 -4.79
CA SER A 172 3.84 -27.30 -5.08
C SER A 172 3.71 -25.80 -5.27
N ARG A 173 3.07 -25.39 -6.37
CA ARG A 173 2.68 -24.00 -6.62
C ARG A 173 1.99 -23.43 -5.37
N PRO A 174 2.19 -22.14 -5.02
CA PRO A 174 1.60 -21.54 -3.82
C PRO A 174 0.09 -21.81 -3.79
N ASN A 175 -0.35 -22.67 -2.87
CA ASN A 175 -1.78 -22.88 -2.64
C ASN A 175 -2.34 -21.59 -2.05
N ARG A 176 -3.53 -21.17 -2.47
CA ARG A 176 -4.22 -19.95 -2.02
C ARG A 176 -4.43 -19.88 -0.50
N ARG A 177 -4.29 -21.00 0.20
CA ARG A 177 -4.39 -21.15 1.66
C ARG A 177 -3.05 -21.01 2.41
N THR A 178 -1.93 -20.90 1.69
CA THR A 178 -0.60 -20.65 2.28
C THR A 178 -0.38 -19.15 2.47
N ARG A 179 0.54 -18.78 3.35
CA ARG A 179 0.93 -17.36 3.54
C ARG A 179 1.45 -16.73 2.25
N LEU A 180 2.29 -17.45 1.50
CA LEU A 180 2.80 -17.00 0.20
C LEU A 180 1.68 -16.90 -0.86
N GLY A 181 0.68 -17.77 -0.78
CA GLY A 181 -0.53 -17.70 -1.59
C GLY A 181 -1.31 -16.40 -1.35
N LEU A 182 -1.57 -16.06 -0.09
CA LEU A 182 -2.24 -14.82 0.30
C LEU A 182 -1.46 -13.58 -0.17
N ILE A 183 -0.13 -13.61 0.00
CA ILE A 183 0.77 -12.56 -0.49
C ILE A 183 0.63 -12.41 -2.02
N ARG A 184 0.76 -13.51 -2.77
CA ARG A 184 0.60 -13.50 -4.23
C ARG A 184 -0.76 -12.93 -4.64
N SER A 185 -1.83 -13.30 -3.95
CA SER A 185 -3.18 -12.80 -4.22
C SER A 185 -3.25 -11.28 -4.07
N GLY A 186 -2.67 -10.73 -3.00
CA GLY A 186 -2.61 -9.29 -2.80
C GLY A 186 -1.81 -8.57 -3.88
N PHE A 187 -0.62 -9.08 -4.22
CA PHE A 187 0.23 -8.43 -5.22
C PHE A 187 -0.31 -8.50 -6.64
N LYS A 188 -1.08 -9.54 -6.99
CA LYS A 188 -1.80 -9.57 -8.27
C LYS A 188 -2.78 -8.41 -8.43
N LEU A 189 -3.43 -7.97 -7.35
CA LEU A 189 -4.29 -6.78 -7.40
C LEU A 189 -3.50 -5.53 -7.80
N LEU A 190 -2.31 -5.35 -7.22
CA LEU A 190 -1.44 -4.23 -7.55
C LEU A 190 -0.83 -4.37 -8.95
N GLU A 191 -0.53 -5.59 -9.41
CA GLU A 191 0.04 -5.84 -10.73
C GLU A 191 -0.97 -5.56 -11.85
N GLU A 192 -2.22 -5.98 -11.69
CA GLU A 192 -3.31 -5.68 -12.64
C GLU A 192 -3.60 -4.18 -12.74
N GLU A 193 -3.38 -3.45 -11.64
CA GLU A 193 -3.49 -1.99 -11.59
C GLU A 193 -2.23 -1.27 -12.10
N GLY A 194 -1.21 -2.01 -12.56
CA GLY A 194 0.02 -1.45 -13.09
C GLY A 194 0.88 -0.73 -12.03
N LEU A 195 0.75 -1.10 -10.76
CA LEU A 195 1.45 -0.47 -9.64
C LEU A 195 2.70 -1.22 -9.20
N VAL A 196 2.77 -2.51 -9.51
CA VAL A 196 3.95 -3.34 -9.25
C VAL A 196 4.25 -4.22 -10.46
N HIS A 197 5.38 -4.89 -10.42
CA HIS A 197 5.70 -6.00 -11.31
C HIS A 197 6.17 -7.20 -10.48
N ILE A 198 5.61 -8.37 -10.73
CA ILE A 198 5.99 -9.61 -10.06
C ILE A 198 6.95 -10.39 -10.95
N LEU A 199 8.17 -10.62 -10.45
CA LEU A 199 9.13 -11.52 -11.06
C LEU A 199 9.02 -12.89 -10.39
N ASP A 200 8.51 -13.85 -11.15
CA ASP A 200 8.27 -15.23 -10.70
C ASP A 200 9.31 -16.18 -11.32
N ARG A 201 10.61 -15.93 -11.03
CA ARG A 201 11.72 -16.77 -11.48
C ARG A 201 12.43 -17.42 -10.29
N ASP A 202 13.00 -18.60 -10.52
CA ASP A 202 13.99 -19.26 -9.65
C ASP A 202 13.53 -19.49 -8.18
N GLU A 203 12.31 -19.98 -7.99
CA GLU A 203 11.73 -20.38 -6.68
C GLU A 203 11.56 -19.24 -5.64
N LEU A 204 12.01 -18.03 -5.96
CA LEU A 204 11.99 -16.85 -5.09
C LEU A 204 11.18 -15.71 -5.74
N PRO A 205 9.84 -15.76 -5.69
CA PRO A 205 9.01 -14.70 -6.25
C PRO A 205 9.31 -13.36 -5.59
N LYS A 206 9.53 -12.34 -6.42
CA LYS A 206 9.84 -10.96 -6.02
C LYS A 206 8.82 -9.99 -6.58
N VAL A 207 8.54 -8.94 -5.83
CA VAL A 207 7.75 -7.79 -6.28
C VAL A 207 8.63 -6.54 -6.36
N PHE A 208 8.47 -5.80 -7.45
CA PHE A 208 9.11 -4.51 -7.68
C PHE A 208 8.04 -3.43 -7.74
N PRO A 209 8.14 -2.34 -6.96
CA PRO A 209 7.24 -1.21 -7.10
C PRO A 209 7.47 -0.51 -8.44
N ARG A 210 6.41 0.06 -9.01
CA ARG A 210 6.49 0.99 -10.14
C ARG A 210 6.41 2.43 -9.62
N GLN A 211 6.83 3.38 -10.45
CA GLN A 211 6.87 4.79 -10.05
C GLN A 211 5.46 5.31 -9.73
N GLU A 212 4.44 4.82 -10.44
CA GLU A 212 3.03 5.15 -10.22
C GLU A 212 2.55 4.81 -8.81
N LEU A 213 3.07 3.74 -8.20
CA LEU A 213 2.74 3.39 -6.82
C LEU A 213 3.28 4.43 -5.86
N VAL A 214 4.55 4.81 -6.04
CA VAL A 214 5.23 5.77 -5.19
C VAL A 214 4.62 7.16 -5.30
N ASP A 215 4.33 7.59 -6.53
CA ASP A 215 3.65 8.85 -6.83
C ASP A 215 2.29 8.90 -6.11
N ARG A 216 1.51 7.81 -6.17
CA ARG A 216 0.21 7.74 -5.48
C ARG A 216 0.37 7.65 -3.96
N LEU A 217 1.38 6.96 -3.45
CA LEU A 217 1.61 6.84 -2.01
C LEU A 217 1.83 8.21 -1.36
N GLU A 218 2.69 9.03 -1.96
CA GLU A 218 3.02 10.36 -1.47
C GLU A 218 1.79 11.27 -1.38
N TYR A 219 0.93 11.24 -2.40
CA TYR A 219 -0.26 12.10 -2.47
C TYR A 219 -1.49 11.56 -1.73
N LEU A 220 -1.64 10.24 -1.62
CA LEU A 220 -2.80 9.64 -0.94
C LEU A 220 -2.63 9.56 0.57
N TYR A 221 -1.39 9.41 1.04
CA TYR A 221 -1.10 9.05 2.41
C TYR A 221 -0.21 10.04 3.16
N GLY A 222 0.36 11.04 2.48
CA GLY A 222 1.22 12.05 3.10
C GLY A 222 0.59 12.77 4.31
N ASP A 223 -0.74 13.01 4.25
CA ASP A 223 -1.51 13.69 5.30
C ASP A 223 -2.66 12.84 5.86
N SER A 224 -2.65 11.52 5.63
CA SER A 224 -3.75 10.66 6.09
C SER A 224 -3.53 10.20 7.53
N ASP A 225 -4.26 10.79 8.49
CA ASP A 225 -4.30 10.35 9.89
C ASP A 225 -4.50 8.84 10.00
N ARG A 226 -5.37 8.30 9.14
CA ARG A 226 -5.67 6.87 9.10
C ARG A 226 -4.46 6.02 8.73
N TYR A 227 -3.68 6.47 7.76
CA TYR A 227 -2.45 5.77 7.38
C TYR A 227 -1.40 5.87 8.46
N ALA A 228 -1.25 7.03 9.10
CA ALA A 228 -0.36 7.23 10.23
C ALA A 228 -0.75 6.35 11.43
N GLU A 229 -2.04 6.22 11.76
CA GLU A 229 -2.55 5.31 12.79
C GLU A 229 -2.19 3.86 12.49
N VAL A 230 -2.43 3.41 11.25
CA VAL A 230 -2.09 2.05 10.85
C VAL A 230 -0.58 1.82 10.90
N LYS A 231 0.22 2.79 10.43
CA LYS A 231 1.69 2.74 10.49
C LYS A 231 2.17 2.69 11.95
N ALA A 232 1.58 3.46 12.85
CA ALA A 232 1.89 3.40 14.28
C ALA A 232 1.55 2.04 14.91
N LEU A 233 0.43 1.42 14.49
CA LEU A 233 0.11 0.04 14.87
C LEU A 233 1.17 -0.96 14.35
N MET A 234 1.92 -0.62 13.31
CA MET A 234 3.04 -1.41 12.80
C MET A 234 4.40 -1.05 13.46
N GLU A 235 4.61 0.20 13.89
CA GLU A 235 5.93 0.76 14.24
C GLU A 235 6.28 0.87 15.74
N HIS A 236 5.42 0.46 16.67
CA HIS A 236 5.54 0.82 18.11
C HIS A 236 6.81 0.34 18.85
N ASP A 237 7.79 -0.28 18.18
CA ASP A 237 9.14 -0.57 18.71
C ASP A 237 10.25 0.17 17.95
N LYS A 238 10.20 1.50 17.95
CA LYS A 238 11.43 2.32 17.83
C LYS A 238 11.67 3.24 19.02
N ALA A 239 10.71 3.37 19.94
CA ALA A 239 10.84 4.22 21.11
C ALA A 239 11.60 3.52 22.25
N GLU A 240 11.40 2.22 22.46
CA GLU A 240 12.05 1.50 23.58
C GLU A 240 13.51 1.11 23.31
N GLY A 241 14.01 1.29 22.08
CA GLY A 241 15.41 1.03 21.70
C GLY A 241 16.33 2.26 21.69
N ARG A 242 15.82 3.47 21.96
CA ARG A 242 16.63 4.71 21.97
C ARG A 242 16.91 5.26 23.36
N GLU A 243 16.10 4.92 24.36
CA GLU A 243 16.34 5.36 25.74
C GLU A 243 17.41 4.51 26.46
N GLY A 244 17.79 3.36 25.91
CA GLY A 244 18.83 2.48 26.46
C GLY A 244 20.27 2.78 26.05
N GLU A 245 20.49 3.60 25.00
CA GLU A 245 21.85 3.90 24.49
C GLU A 245 22.38 5.27 24.97
N GLU A 246 21.52 6.18 25.46
CA GLU A 246 21.95 7.49 26.00
C GLU A 246 22.34 7.46 27.50
N GLN A 247 22.13 6.36 28.22
CA GLN A 247 22.51 6.26 29.65
C GLN A 247 23.85 5.53 29.92
N CYS A 248 24.50 4.93 28.91
CA CYS A 248 25.73 4.15 29.10
C CYS A 248 27.04 4.86 28.69
N HIS A 249 27.04 6.16 28.34
CA HIS A 249 28.26 6.88 27.95
C HIS A 249 28.64 8.07 28.86
N GLY A 250 28.08 8.13 30.07
CA GLY A 250 28.34 9.21 31.04
C GLY A 250 28.92 8.74 32.37
N SER A 251 29.91 7.84 32.43
CA SER A 251 30.60 7.52 33.70
C SER A 251 31.99 6.89 33.50
N THR A 252 32.96 7.70 33.07
CA THR A 252 34.43 7.55 33.27
C THR A 252 35.03 8.78 32.57
N VAL A 253 35.74 9.74 33.18
CA VAL A 253 36.96 9.66 33.98
C VAL A 253 37.13 11.01 34.69
N SER A 254 37.38 11.03 36.00
CA SER A 254 38.07 12.13 36.71
C SER A 254 38.50 11.66 38.09
N ALA A 255 39.63 10.95 38.16
CA ALA A 255 40.37 10.74 39.40
C ALA A 255 41.85 10.56 39.07
N SER A 256 42.60 11.66 39.08
CA SER A 256 44.07 11.67 39.17
C SER A 256 44.58 13.12 39.19
N GLN A 257 44.47 13.80 40.34
CA GLN A 257 45.41 14.85 40.75
C GLN A 257 45.44 14.93 42.29
N ALA A 258 46.39 14.22 42.89
CA ALA A 258 47.13 14.56 44.12
C ALA A 258 48.23 13.52 44.31
#